data_AF-A0A437S8I6-F1
#
_entry.id   AF-A0A437S8I6-F1
#
_cell.length_a   1.000
_cell.length_b   1.000
_cell.length_c   1.000
_cell.angle_alpha   90.00
_cell.angle_beta   90.00
_cell.angle_gamma   90.00
#
_symmetry.space_group_name_H-M   'P 1'
#
loop_
_entity.id
_entity.type
_entity.pdbx_description
1 polymer ?
#
loop_
_entity_poly.entity_id
_entity_poly.type
_entity_poly.pdbx_seq_one_letter_code
_entity_poly.pdbx_strand_id
1 'polypeptide(L)'
;MREFTTIEKQAMKISPCYGAIVQWKERVFVTDMDRFGKYSAKIYETVDLEDAPSRIEARLSLIKEADESFPDSGHAIKWCFKQD
;
A
#
# COMPACT_ATOMS: atom_id res chain seq x y z
N MET A 1 -8.96 -16.87 -7.34
CA MET A 1 -9.38 -15.49 -7.67
C MET A 1 -8.34 -14.56 -7.07
N ARG A 2 -7.85 -13.55 -7.80
CA ARG A 2 -7.06 -12.48 -7.17
C ARG A 2 -7.99 -11.67 -6.27
N GLU A 3 -7.64 -11.51 -5.01
CA GLU A 3 -8.38 -10.60 -4.12
C GLU A 3 -8.06 -9.16 -4.52
N PHE A 4 -9.11 -8.35 -4.67
CA PHE A 4 -8.98 -6.93 -4.97
C PHE A 4 -9.33 -6.09 -3.74
N THR A 5 -8.60 -4.99 -3.58
CA THR A 5 -8.90 -3.94 -2.59
C THR A 5 -8.98 -2.58 -3.30
N THR A 6 -9.07 -1.50 -2.54
CA THR A 6 -9.09 -0.12 -3.05
C THR A 6 -8.27 0.76 -2.11
N ILE A 7 -7.89 1.97 -2.53
CA ILE A 7 -7.21 2.93 -1.63
C ILE A 7 -8.11 3.23 -0.42
N GLU A 8 -9.40 3.44 -0.65
CA GLU A 8 -10.38 3.69 0.42
C GLU A 8 -10.40 2.55 1.45
N LYS A 9 -10.50 1.29 0.99
CA LYS A 9 -10.50 0.13 1.88
C LYS A 9 -9.18 -0.05 2.62
N GLN A 10 -8.05 0.32 2.02
CA GLN A 10 -6.75 0.31 2.71
C GLN A 10 -6.68 1.42 3.75
N ALA A 11 -7.17 2.63 3.43
CA ALA A 11 -7.18 3.76 4.35
C ALA A 11 -8.00 3.46 5.63
N MET A 12 -9.06 2.66 5.51
CA MET A 12 -9.87 2.19 6.65
C MET A 12 -9.17 1.12 7.52
N LYS A 13 -8.10 0.48 7.03
CA LYS A 13 -7.38 -0.58 7.74
C LYS A 13 -6.13 -0.08 8.45
N ILE A 14 -5.46 0.91 7.87
CA ILE A 14 -4.19 1.41 8.41
C ILE A 14 -4.39 2.38 9.57
N SER A 15 -3.39 2.51 10.42
CA SER A 15 -3.40 3.49 11.51
C SER A 15 -3.42 4.92 10.94
N PRO A 16 -4.38 5.80 11.33
CA PRO A 16 -4.50 7.14 10.76
C PRO A 16 -3.25 8.03 10.92
N CYS A 17 -2.48 7.82 12.01
CA CYS A 17 -1.32 8.65 12.34
C CYS A 17 0.03 7.99 12.00
N TYR A 18 0.04 6.68 11.75
CA TYR A 18 1.28 5.90 11.59
C TYR A 18 1.34 5.17 10.24
N GLY A 19 0.21 4.91 9.61
CA GLY A 19 0.18 4.36 8.27
C GLY A 19 0.36 5.42 7.19
N ALA A 20 0.74 4.97 6.00
CA ALA A 20 0.76 5.82 4.82
C ALA A 20 0.34 5.02 3.58
N ILE A 21 -0.39 5.70 2.70
CA ILE A 21 -0.71 5.22 1.34
C ILE A 21 -0.11 6.21 0.37
N VAL A 22 0.84 5.76 -0.44
CA VAL A 22 1.57 6.61 -1.40
C VAL A 22 1.34 6.07 -2.80
N GLN A 23 0.75 6.89 -3.66
CA GLN A 23 0.61 6.55 -5.06
C GLN A 23 1.86 6.94 -5.86
N TRP A 24 2.40 5.99 -6.62
CA TRP A 24 3.57 6.17 -7.45
C TRP A 24 3.35 5.52 -8.82
N LYS A 25 3.12 6.34 -9.84
CA LYS A 25 2.71 5.90 -11.19
C LYS A 25 1.46 4.99 -11.10
N GLU A 26 1.52 3.79 -11.66
CA GLU A 26 0.46 2.77 -11.63
C GLU A 26 0.43 1.96 -10.32
N ARG A 27 1.41 2.17 -9.43
CA ARG A 27 1.54 1.44 -8.17
C ARG A 27 1.01 2.25 -6.99
N VAL A 28 0.59 1.53 -5.95
CA VAL A 28 0.21 2.07 -4.66
C VAL A 28 1.02 1.37 -3.58
N PHE A 29 1.77 2.15 -2.82
CA PHE A 29 2.54 1.68 -1.67
C PHE A 29 1.72 1.88 -0.41
N VAL A 30 1.68 0.85 0.44
CA VAL A 30 1.01 0.90 1.74
C VAL A 30 1.99 0.47 2.81
N THR A 31 2.08 1.25 3.87
CA THR A 31 2.81 0.92 5.09
C THR A 31 1.95 1.21 6.29
N ASP A 32 2.11 0.42 7.34
CA ASP A 32 1.47 0.64 8.64
C ASP A 32 2.34 0.06 9.75
N MET A 33 2.16 0.60 10.96
CA MET A 33 2.88 0.23 12.16
C MET A 33 2.12 -0.84 12.95
N ASP A 34 2.80 -1.91 13.32
CA ASP A 34 2.24 -2.92 14.22
C ASP A 34 2.26 -2.48 15.69
N ARG A 35 1.69 -3.32 16.57
CA ARG A 35 1.65 -3.06 18.02
C ARG A 35 3.03 -3.01 18.69
N PHE A 36 4.09 -3.39 18.00
CA PHE A 36 5.47 -3.40 18.48
C PHE A 36 6.30 -2.27 17.90
N GLY A 37 5.67 -1.34 17.15
CA GLY A 37 6.36 -0.20 16.54
C GLY A 37 7.10 -0.53 15.25
N LYS A 38 6.84 -1.69 14.64
CA LYS A 38 7.50 -2.13 13.41
C LYS A 38 6.61 -1.84 12.20
N TYR A 39 7.22 -1.37 11.12
CA TYR A 39 6.49 -0.98 9.91
C TYR A 39 6.49 -2.09 8.87
N SER A 40 5.33 -2.32 8.26
CA SER A 40 5.15 -3.21 7.11
C SER A 40 5.30 -2.45 5.79
N ALA A 41 5.48 -3.17 4.67
CA ALA A 41 5.48 -2.58 3.34
C ALA A 41 4.74 -3.49 2.34
N LYS A 42 3.75 -2.94 1.63
CA LYS A 42 2.98 -3.62 0.59
C LYS A 42 2.96 -2.76 -0.68
N ILE A 43 3.00 -3.43 -1.82
CA ILE A 43 2.92 -2.83 -3.14
C ILE A 43 1.72 -3.42 -3.86
N TYR A 44 0.85 -2.54 -4.33
CA TYR A 44 -0.29 -2.88 -5.15
C TYR A 44 -0.13 -2.31 -6.56
N GLU A 45 -0.69 -3.00 -7.55
CA GLU A 45 -0.90 -2.48 -8.91
C GLU A 45 -2.35 -2.00 -9.05
N THR A 46 -2.55 -0.87 -9.73
CA THR A 46 -3.88 -0.38 -10.11
C THR A 46 -4.34 -1.09 -11.37
N VAL A 47 -5.55 -1.67 -11.35
CA VAL A 47 -6.00 -2.59 -12.40
C VAL A 47 -6.92 -1.92 -13.42
N ASP A 48 -7.78 -0.99 -12.98
CA ASP A 48 -8.88 -0.45 -13.78
C ASP A 48 -9.09 1.06 -13.56
N LEU A 49 -7.98 1.82 -13.58
CA LEU A 49 -7.99 3.25 -13.29
C LEU A 49 -8.98 4.05 -14.16
N GLU A 50 -9.14 3.67 -15.43
CA GLU A 50 -10.01 4.38 -16.40
C GLU A 50 -11.51 4.08 -16.19
N ASP A 51 -11.85 2.89 -15.67
CA ASP A 51 -13.23 2.45 -15.47
C ASP A 51 -13.74 2.72 -14.04
N ALA A 52 -12.84 3.08 -13.13
CA ALA A 52 -13.18 3.29 -11.73
C ALA A 52 -14.00 4.59 -11.53
N PRO A 53 -15.01 4.61 -10.64
CA PRO A 53 -15.77 5.82 -10.34
C PRO A 53 -14.91 6.97 -9.79
N SER A 54 -13.83 6.61 -9.09
CA SER A 54 -12.81 7.53 -8.61
C SER A 54 -11.47 6.82 -8.43
N ARG A 55 -10.39 7.60 -8.35
CA ARG A 55 -9.02 7.06 -8.16
C ARG A 55 -8.88 6.24 -6.88
N ILE A 56 -9.63 6.59 -5.83
CA ILE A 56 -9.57 5.87 -4.55
C ILE A 56 -10.39 4.57 -4.54
N GLU A 57 -11.32 4.43 -5.49
CA GLU A 57 -12.19 3.26 -5.69
C GLU A 57 -11.66 2.28 -6.75
N ALA A 58 -10.60 2.65 -7.48
CA ALA A 58 -9.95 1.75 -8.42
C ALA A 58 -9.47 0.46 -7.73
N ARG A 59 -9.61 -0.67 -8.43
CA ARG A 59 -9.17 -1.97 -7.93
C ARG A 59 -7.66 -2.00 -7.85
N LEU A 60 -7.20 -2.43 -6.67
CA LEU A 60 -5.81 -2.69 -6.36
C LEU A 60 -5.58 -4.19 -6.23
N SER A 61 -4.57 -4.71 -6.91
CA SER A 61 -4.10 -6.09 -6.74
C SER A 61 -2.75 -6.10 -6.02
N LEU A 62 -2.62 -6.92 -4.97
CA LEU A 62 -1.36 -7.05 -4.24
C LEU A 62 -0.33 -7.75 -5.13
N ILE A 63 0.80 -7.09 -5.39
CA ILE A 63 1.89 -7.65 -6.22
C ILE A 63 3.12 -8.02 -5.39
N LYS A 64 3.35 -7.34 -4.27
CA LYS A 64 4.47 -7.64 -3.38
C LYS A 64 4.17 -7.21 -1.95
N GLU A 65 4.67 -8.00 -1.00
CA GLU A 65 4.70 -7.68 0.42
C GLU A 65 6.11 -7.97 0.94
N ALA A 66 6.61 -7.11 1.82
CA ALA A 66 7.91 -7.33 2.44
C ALA A 66 7.79 -8.40 3.54
N ASP A 67 8.69 -9.39 3.53
CA ASP A 67 8.83 -10.34 4.63
C ASP A 67 9.53 -9.72 5.85
N GLU A 68 10.33 -8.67 5.62
CA GLU A 68 11.01 -7.91 6.66
C GLU A 68 10.17 -6.75 7.19
N SER A 69 10.51 -6.27 8.38
CA SER A 69 9.89 -5.11 9.00
C SER A 69 10.86 -3.92 9.08
N PHE A 70 10.34 -2.71 9.04
CA PHE A 70 11.13 -1.48 8.98
C PHE A 70 11.04 -0.66 10.28
N PRO A 71 12.07 0.16 10.60
CA PRO A 71 12.07 1.00 11.78
C PRO A 71 11.11 2.20 11.70
N ASP A 72 10.78 2.65 10.49
CA ASP A 72 9.83 3.74 10.24
C ASP A 72 9.20 3.62 8.84
N SER A 73 8.16 4.44 8.60
CA SER A 73 7.45 4.48 7.32
C SER A 73 8.34 4.92 6.15
N GLY A 74 9.34 5.76 6.38
CA GLY A 74 10.28 6.21 5.36
C GLY A 74 11.13 5.05 4.81
N HIS A 75 11.63 4.19 5.69
CA HIS A 75 12.37 2.98 5.31
C HIS A 75 11.49 1.98 4.57
N ALA A 76 10.25 1.78 5.02
CA ALA A 76 9.27 0.93 4.34
C ALA A 76 8.98 1.41 2.91
N ILE A 77 8.71 2.71 2.74
CA ILE A 77 8.45 3.31 1.42
C ILE A 77 9.71 3.30 0.54
N LYS A 78 10.90 3.54 1.10
CA LYS A 78 12.18 3.40 0.39
C LYS A 78 12.39 1.98 -0.11
N TRP A 79 11.99 0.97 0.65
CA TRP A 79 12.02 -0.42 0.18
C TRP A 79 11.08 -0.61 -1.02
N CYS A 80 9.86 -0.07 -0.99
CA CYS A 80 8.92 -0.15 -2.11
C CYS A 80 9.49 0.43 -3.41
N PHE A 81 10.16 1.58 -3.35
CA PHE A 81 10.81 2.19 -4.51
C PHE A 81 11.93 1.35 -5.13
N LYS A 82 12.53 0.43 -4.37
CA LYS A 82 13.59 -0.47 -4.84
C LYS A 82 13.05 -1.79 -5.42
N GLN A 83 11.74 -2.02 -5.31
CA GLN A 83 11.11 -3.20 -5.90
C GLN A 83 10.67 -2.80 -7.31
N ASP A 84 11.59 -2.87 -8.27
CA ASP A 84 11.25 -2.74 -9.70
C ASP A 84 10.40 -3.92 -10.16
#